data_AF-A0A354CQW6-F1
#
_entry.id   AF-A0A354CQW6-F1
#
_cell.length_a   1.000
_cell.length_b   1.000
_cell.length_c   1.000
_cell.angle_alpha   90.00
_cell.angle_beta   90.00
_cell.angle_gamma   90.00
#
_symmetry.space_group_name_H-M   'P 1'
#
loop_
_entity.id
_entity.type
_entity.pdbx_description
1 polymer ?
#
loop_
_entity_poly.entity_id
_entity_poly.type
_entity_poly.pdbx_seq_one_letter_code
_entity_poly.pdbx_strand_id
1 'polypeptide(L)'
;MSVLNNNAALPPKERADGPDTMPKEKRSFLGRKYHSVYGDQLVCLCALLIMGLWRWGAKALVICSVSLVTAVFSDWLCCKMTKKVYNPKDASTFVSGLCLGLMMPASIGYGYVVFGSALAMGIKHIFGGKNNYVFNPACLSYAFLAICWPSQVLMFPAVGERIPVFEAYGGTLSSGLESYLIQLGAAKQMSASDVLLGNFLGPIGTTHVLVLAVCGVCLMFRRALSPTITFVSFGVFVALSALFPSYENFQSAIIIELTCGNIIFGMLFLASDPQTLPKTFLGKIYYGMIIGILLVIFRHMTKTESSFVYVLLIANAVSLHIDLFAENTKKGIKALAKWLKNTSGSFERVRKEAQQDKPSGKSSLGDTQEIILPPVNYNMPAVDNKIIKAAKKPPKIVRGKDNLPVRKEKRK
;
A
#
# COMPACT_ATOMS: atom_id res chain seq x y z
N MET A 1 42.60 -41.72 47.75
CA MET A 1 41.41 -42.05 46.94
C MET A 1 40.25 -41.24 47.52
N SER A 2 39.44 -40.45 46.81
CA SER A 2 39.40 -39.94 45.45
C SER A 2 37.97 -39.41 45.30
N VAL A 3 37.83 -38.16 44.85
CA VAL A 3 36.70 -37.66 44.06
C VAL A 3 35.41 -37.38 44.87
N LEU A 4 35.18 -36.14 45.33
CA LEU A 4 34.47 -35.07 44.59
C LEU A 4 33.23 -35.59 43.84
N ASN A 5 32.03 -35.34 44.37
CA ASN A 5 30.91 -35.12 43.46
C ASN A 5 30.06 -33.94 43.91
N ASN A 6 30.01 -32.95 43.03
CA ASN A 6 29.38 -31.65 43.17
C ASN A 6 27.86 -31.80 43.17
N ASN A 7 27.22 -31.39 44.27
CA ASN A 7 25.82 -30.99 44.26
C ASN A 7 25.70 -29.60 43.62
N ALA A 8 25.80 -29.52 42.30
CA ALA A 8 25.34 -28.36 41.54
C ALA A 8 23.85 -28.57 41.23
N ALA A 9 22.99 -27.81 41.91
CA ALA A 9 21.57 -27.76 41.64
C ALA A 9 21.32 -27.38 40.17
N LEU A 10 20.73 -28.31 39.41
CA LEU A 10 20.23 -28.08 38.07
C LEU A 10 19.07 -27.06 38.13
N PRO A 11 19.02 -26.04 37.25
CA PRO A 11 17.86 -25.16 37.17
C PRO A 11 16.62 -25.96 36.75
N PRO A 12 15.41 -25.57 37.21
CA PRO A 12 14.20 -26.34 36.96
C PRO A 12 13.90 -26.40 35.46
N LYS A 13 13.67 -27.62 34.97
CA LYS A 13 13.22 -27.93 33.61
C LYS A 13 12.06 -27.00 33.23
N GLU A 14 12.27 -26.18 32.21
CA GLU A 14 11.18 -25.53 31.46
C GLU A 14 10.16 -26.61 31.08
N ARG A 15 8.92 -26.42 31.54
CA ARG A 15 7.77 -27.17 31.05
C ARG A 15 7.72 -26.94 29.55
N ALA A 16 7.79 -28.02 28.78
CA ALA A 16 7.50 -28.01 27.36
C ALA A 16 6.03 -27.64 27.18
N ASP A 17 5.77 -26.33 27.06
CA ASP A 17 4.51 -25.83 26.54
C ASP A 17 4.38 -26.28 25.08
N GLY A 18 3.17 -26.72 24.72
CA GLY A 18 2.80 -27.21 23.40
C GLY A 18 3.00 -26.17 22.27
N PRO A 19 2.66 -26.53 21.02
CA PRO A 19 3.21 -25.93 19.81
C PRO A 19 3.02 -24.41 19.79
N ASP A 20 4.14 -23.69 19.85
CA ASP A 20 4.39 -22.33 19.37
C ASP A 20 3.15 -21.43 19.27
N THR A 21 2.60 -21.01 20.41
CA THR A 21 1.85 -19.75 20.41
C THR A 21 2.87 -18.62 20.26
N MET A 22 3.16 -18.24 19.01
CA MET A 22 3.93 -17.02 18.74
C MET A 22 3.39 -15.88 19.61
N PRO A 23 4.24 -15.12 20.30
CA PRO A 23 3.78 -13.98 21.07
C PRO A 23 3.01 -13.07 20.10
N LYS A 24 1.73 -12.81 20.40
CA LYS A 24 0.89 -11.89 19.63
C LYS A 24 1.51 -10.50 19.76
N GLU A 25 2.49 -10.21 18.91
CA GLU A 25 3.09 -8.91 18.77
C GLU A 25 1.93 -7.93 18.57
N LYS A 26 1.78 -6.98 19.50
CA LYS A 26 0.71 -5.97 19.45
C LYS A 26 0.98 -5.07 18.25
N ARG A 27 0.57 -5.53 17.07
CA ARG A 27 0.73 -4.80 15.81
C ARG A 27 0.09 -3.42 15.98
N SER A 28 0.85 -2.38 15.69
CA SER A 28 0.42 -0.99 15.81
C SER A 28 0.57 -0.29 14.46
N PHE A 29 -0.47 0.38 13.99
CA PHE A 29 -0.42 1.23 12.81
C PHE A 29 0.02 2.63 13.24
N LEU A 30 1.19 3.11 12.79
CA LEU A 30 1.74 4.41 13.22
C LEU A 30 1.76 4.59 14.76
N GLY A 31 1.96 3.50 15.52
CA GLY A 31 1.96 3.51 16.98
C GLY A 31 0.58 3.46 17.64
N ARG A 32 -0.53 3.39 16.88
CA ARG A 32 -1.91 3.24 17.40
C ARG A 32 -2.46 1.82 17.25
N LYS A 33 -3.43 1.48 18.11
CA LYS A 33 -4.21 0.25 18.04
C LYS A 33 -5.18 0.30 16.85
N TYR A 34 -5.31 -0.78 16.09
CA TYR A 34 -6.18 -0.86 14.91
C TYR A 34 -7.64 -0.45 15.15
N HIS A 35 -8.24 -0.82 16.30
CA HIS A 35 -9.63 -0.47 16.60
C HIS A 35 -9.88 1.05 16.64
N SER A 36 -8.87 1.83 17.07
CA SER A 36 -8.95 3.30 17.06
C SER A 36 -8.91 3.86 15.63
N VAL A 37 -8.16 3.22 14.72
CA VAL A 37 -8.03 3.68 13.33
C VAL A 37 -9.33 3.48 12.56
N TYR A 38 -9.92 2.28 12.66
CA TYR A 38 -11.21 2.01 12.01
C TYR A 38 -12.35 2.84 12.63
N GLY A 39 -12.29 3.16 13.93
CA GLY A 39 -13.24 4.07 14.57
C GLY A 39 -13.17 5.49 13.99
N ASP A 40 -11.96 6.03 13.80
CA ASP A 40 -11.76 7.35 13.18
C ASP A 40 -12.27 7.37 11.72
N GLN A 41 -12.00 6.31 10.95
CA GLN A 41 -12.52 6.17 9.58
C GLN A 41 -14.05 6.10 9.54
N LEU A 42 -14.67 5.36 10.47
CA LEU A 42 -16.12 5.23 10.54
C LEU A 42 -16.82 6.56 10.82
N VAL A 43 -16.27 7.40 11.69
CA VAL A 43 -16.80 8.75 11.95
C VAL A 43 -16.78 9.60 10.67
N CYS A 44 -15.69 9.56 9.91
CA CYS A 44 -15.60 10.28 8.63
C CYS A 44 -16.55 9.71 7.56
N LEU A 45 -16.73 8.39 7.51
CA LEU A 45 -17.71 7.77 6.60
C LEU A 45 -19.16 8.15 6.97
N CYS A 46 -19.46 8.26 8.27
CA CYS A 46 -20.75 8.77 8.72
C CYS A 46 -20.97 10.24 8.31
N ALA A 47 -19.93 11.08 8.37
CA ALA A 47 -20.02 12.46 7.88
C ALA A 47 -20.34 12.52 6.37
N LEU A 48 -19.74 11.63 5.56
CA LEU A 48 -20.07 11.52 4.13
C LEU A 48 -21.48 10.99 3.90
N LEU A 49 -21.95 10.07 4.74
CA LEU A 49 -23.32 9.56 4.68
C LEU A 49 -24.35 10.67 4.95
N ILE A 50 -24.05 11.61 5.87
CA ILE A 50 -24.91 12.79 6.12
C ILE A 50 -25.01 13.67 4.87
N MET A 51 -23.92 13.87 4.14
CA MET A 51 -23.96 14.61 2.88
C MET A 51 -24.72 13.85 1.79
N GLY A 52 -24.52 12.52 1.71
CA GLY A 52 -25.27 11.65 0.81
C GLY A 52 -26.78 11.66 1.08
N LEU A 53 -27.18 11.72 2.34
CA LEU A 53 -28.57 11.91 2.79
C LEU A 53 -29.14 13.25 2.35
N TRP A 54 -28.39 14.33 2.54
CA TRP A 54 -28.82 15.67 2.13
C TRP A 54 -29.07 15.76 0.62
N ARG A 55 -28.24 15.07 -0.17
CA ARG A 55 -28.29 15.13 -1.62
C ARG A 55 -29.26 14.16 -2.29
N TRP A 56 -29.15 12.88 -1.93
CA TRP A 56 -29.92 11.79 -2.56
C TRP A 56 -31.14 11.37 -1.73
N GLY A 57 -31.35 12.01 -0.57
CA GLY A 57 -32.46 11.72 0.33
C GLY A 57 -32.31 10.37 1.04
N ALA A 58 -33.46 9.82 1.44
CA ALA A 58 -33.53 8.59 2.22
C ALA A 58 -32.94 7.37 1.50
N LYS A 59 -32.92 7.36 0.16
CA LYS A 59 -32.40 6.24 -0.64
C LYS A 59 -30.95 5.92 -0.31
N ALA A 60 -30.09 6.94 -0.18
CA ALA A 60 -28.68 6.77 0.15
C ALA A 60 -28.47 6.12 1.52
N LEU A 61 -29.25 6.53 2.52
CA LEU A 61 -29.20 5.91 3.86
C LEU A 61 -29.66 4.45 3.82
N VAL A 62 -30.72 4.14 3.06
CA VAL A 62 -31.19 2.75 2.94
C VAL A 62 -30.14 1.88 2.26
N ILE A 63 -29.51 2.35 1.18
CA ILE A 63 -28.42 1.61 0.50
C ILE A 63 -27.27 1.33 1.45
N CYS A 64 -26.79 2.36 2.17
CA CYS A 64 -25.69 2.20 3.13
C CYS A 64 -26.07 1.28 4.29
N SER A 65 -27.31 1.38 4.78
CA SER A 65 -27.83 0.53 5.86
C SER A 65 -27.95 -0.93 5.43
N VAL A 66 -28.49 -1.19 4.23
CA VAL A 66 -28.58 -2.53 3.64
C VAL A 66 -27.18 -3.12 3.47
N SER A 67 -26.22 -2.34 2.96
CA SER A 67 -24.83 -2.78 2.85
C SER A 67 -24.22 -3.14 4.20
N LEU A 68 -24.44 -2.31 5.22
CA LEU A 68 -23.88 -2.50 6.56
C LEU A 68 -24.48 -3.72 7.26
N VAL A 69 -25.81 -3.84 7.25
CA VAL A 69 -26.53 -4.98 7.85
C VAL A 69 -26.13 -6.27 7.17
N THR A 70 -26.07 -6.28 5.84
CA THR A 70 -25.64 -7.46 5.09
C THR A 70 -24.18 -7.81 5.39
N ALA A 71 -23.28 -6.83 5.45
CA ALA A 71 -21.88 -7.07 5.81
C ALA A 71 -21.75 -7.69 7.22
N VAL A 72 -22.46 -7.15 8.22
CA VAL A 72 -22.43 -7.71 9.58
C VAL A 72 -23.01 -9.12 9.62
N PHE A 73 -24.13 -9.36 8.93
CA PHE A 73 -24.76 -10.67 8.85
C PHE A 73 -23.89 -11.70 8.14
N SER A 74 -23.29 -11.33 6.99
CA SER A 74 -22.37 -12.19 6.24
C SER A 74 -21.08 -12.46 7.02
N ASP A 75 -20.55 -11.49 7.76
CA ASP A 75 -19.39 -11.69 8.63
C ASP A 75 -19.69 -12.71 9.74
N TRP A 76 -20.87 -12.61 10.37
CA TRP A 76 -21.36 -13.60 11.35
C TRP A 76 -21.51 -14.99 10.73
N LEU A 77 -22.15 -15.08 9.55
CA LEU A 77 -22.36 -16.34 8.85
C LEU A 77 -21.03 -17.00 8.45
N CYS A 78 -20.10 -16.23 7.89
CA CYS A 78 -18.77 -16.72 7.54
C CYS A 78 -17.95 -17.15 8.77
N CYS A 79 -18.06 -16.44 9.89
CA CYS A 79 -17.45 -16.88 11.16
C CYS A 79 -18.01 -18.23 11.60
N LYS A 80 -19.34 -18.41 11.52
CA LYS A 80 -20.01 -19.68 11.85
C LYS A 80 -19.55 -20.83 10.94
N MET A 81 -19.47 -20.59 9.62
CA MET A 81 -18.97 -21.58 8.66
C MET A 81 -17.50 -21.94 8.88
N THR A 82 -16.68 -20.95 9.21
CA THR A 82 -15.23 -21.12 9.42
C THR A 82 -14.89 -21.58 10.86
N LYS A 83 -15.90 -21.83 11.71
CA LYS A 83 -15.75 -22.18 13.14
C LYS A 83 -14.87 -21.20 13.93
N LYS A 84 -14.86 -19.92 13.54
CA LYS A 84 -14.10 -18.86 14.22
C LYS A 84 -14.98 -18.14 15.23
N VAL A 85 -14.36 -17.66 16.31
CA VAL A 85 -15.05 -16.84 17.32
C VAL A 85 -15.46 -15.53 16.69
N TYR A 86 -16.76 -15.28 16.61
CA TYR A 86 -17.31 -14.02 16.12
C TYR A 86 -16.98 -12.90 17.11
N ASN A 87 -16.43 -11.79 16.60
CA ASN A 87 -16.13 -10.61 17.39
C ASN A 87 -17.04 -9.45 16.96
N PRO A 88 -18.09 -9.12 17.75
CA PRO A 88 -19.02 -8.05 17.39
C PRO A 88 -18.38 -6.66 17.40
N LYS A 89 -17.20 -6.51 18.02
CA LYS A 89 -16.45 -5.24 18.06
C LYS A 89 -15.50 -5.06 16.87
N ASP A 90 -15.64 -5.87 15.81
CA ASP A 90 -14.81 -5.74 14.62
C ASP A 90 -15.25 -4.56 13.73
N ALA A 91 -14.73 -3.38 14.06
CA ALA A 91 -14.92 -2.14 13.28
C ALA A 91 -14.54 -2.28 11.79
N SER A 92 -13.67 -3.22 11.40
CA SER A 92 -13.28 -3.39 9.99
C SER A 92 -14.45 -3.83 9.11
N THR A 93 -15.35 -4.68 9.63
CA THR A 93 -16.56 -5.12 8.93
C THR A 93 -17.47 -3.93 8.63
N PHE A 94 -17.66 -3.04 9.61
CA PHE A 94 -18.48 -1.83 9.46
C PHE A 94 -17.88 -0.86 8.44
N VAL A 95 -16.57 -0.61 8.51
CA VAL A 95 -15.87 0.26 7.56
C VAL A 95 -15.96 -0.29 6.14
N SER A 96 -15.71 -1.59 5.93
CA SER A 96 -15.82 -2.19 4.58
C SER A 96 -17.25 -2.14 4.03
N GLY A 97 -18.26 -2.41 4.86
CA GLY A 97 -19.67 -2.32 4.45
C GLY A 97 -20.10 -0.90 4.09
N LEU A 98 -19.74 0.10 4.91
CA LEU A 98 -20.02 1.50 4.62
C LEU A 98 -19.26 2.02 3.40
N CYS A 99 -17.98 1.66 3.26
CA CYS A 99 -17.20 2.02 2.07
C CYS A 99 -17.84 1.50 0.79
N LEU A 100 -18.27 0.22 0.78
CA LEU A 100 -18.95 -0.34 -0.38
C LEU A 100 -20.25 0.41 -0.69
N GLY A 101 -21.08 0.69 0.32
CA GLY A 101 -22.35 1.40 0.13
C GLY A 101 -22.16 2.84 -0.39
N LEU A 102 -21.16 3.56 0.12
CA LEU A 102 -20.84 4.92 -0.31
C LEU A 102 -20.22 4.99 -1.71
N MET A 103 -19.62 3.90 -2.20
CA MET A 103 -19.12 3.80 -3.56
C MET A 103 -20.20 3.43 -4.58
N MET A 104 -21.41 3.05 -4.14
CA MET A 104 -22.50 2.72 -5.05
C MET A 104 -23.23 3.96 -5.58
N PRO A 105 -23.84 3.87 -6.77
CA PRO A 105 -24.83 4.85 -7.23
C PRO A 105 -26.07 4.86 -6.33
N ALA A 106 -26.75 6.00 -6.26
CA ALA A 106 -28.01 6.12 -5.52
C ALA A 106 -29.21 5.43 -6.23
N SER A 107 -29.10 5.16 -7.52
CA SER A 107 -30.11 4.46 -8.33
C SER A 107 -30.04 2.93 -8.23
N ILE A 108 -29.02 2.37 -7.56
CA ILE A 108 -28.76 0.93 -7.58
C ILE A 108 -29.89 0.13 -6.89
N GLY A 109 -30.23 -1.03 -7.46
CA GLY A 109 -31.12 -2.00 -6.84
C GLY A 109 -30.49 -2.65 -5.60
N TYR A 110 -31.31 -2.90 -4.58
CA TYR A 110 -30.84 -3.45 -3.30
C TYR A 110 -30.18 -4.82 -3.41
N GLY A 111 -30.62 -5.66 -4.36
CA GLY A 111 -30.06 -7.00 -4.58
C GLY A 111 -28.56 -6.98 -4.90
N TYR A 112 -28.10 -6.01 -5.70
CA TYR A 112 -26.68 -5.89 -6.05
C TYR A 112 -25.83 -5.48 -4.84
N VAL A 113 -26.38 -4.61 -3.99
CA VAL A 113 -25.73 -4.17 -2.75
C VAL A 113 -25.60 -5.33 -1.78
N VAL A 114 -26.67 -6.11 -1.59
CA VAL A 114 -26.65 -7.31 -0.74
C VAL A 114 -25.61 -8.31 -1.24
N PHE A 115 -25.61 -8.60 -2.55
CA PHE A 115 -24.64 -9.51 -3.14
C PHE A 115 -23.19 -9.02 -2.95
N GLY A 116 -22.93 -7.73 -3.19
CA GLY A 116 -21.62 -7.14 -2.98
C GLY A 116 -21.15 -7.23 -1.53
N SER A 117 -21.98 -6.83 -0.57
CA SER A 117 -21.59 -6.86 0.85
C SER A 117 -21.32 -8.28 1.33
N ALA A 118 -22.09 -9.26 0.86
CA ALA A 118 -21.85 -10.67 1.13
C ALA A 118 -20.53 -11.16 0.51
N LEU A 119 -20.25 -10.79 -0.75
CA LEU A 119 -19.01 -11.13 -1.45
C LEU A 119 -17.78 -10.54 -0.74
N ALA A 120 -17.86 -9.27 -0.33
CA ALA A 120 -16.78 -8.59 0.41
C ALA A 120 -16.41 -9.36 1.69
N MET A 121 -17.39 -9.80 2.47
CA MET A 121 -17.13 -10.59 3.67
C MET A 121 -16.65 -12.00 3.37
N GLY A 122 -17.20 -12.64 2.33
CA GLY A 122 -16.71 -13.93 1.85
C GLY A 122 -15.21 -13.87 1.52
N ILE A 123 -14.79 -12.88 0.74
CA ILE A 123 -13.38 -12.61 0.42
C ILE A 123 -12.55 -12.42 1.69
N LYS A 124 -13.00 -11.56 2.62
CA LYS A 124 -12.31 -11.33 3.89
C LYS A 124 -12.05 -12.65 4.64
N HIS A 125 -13.01 -13.56 4.65
CA HIS A 125 -12.91 -14.85 5.34
C HIS A 125 -12.16 -15.94 4.56
N ILE A 126 -12.18 -15.92 3.22
CA ILE A 126 -11.36 -16.82 2.38
C ILE A 126 -9.88 -16.65 2.72
N PHE A 127 -9.43 -15.41 2.94
CA PHE A 127 -8.05 -15.15 3.37
C PHE A 127 -7.82 -15.31 4.88
N GLY A 128 -8.78 -15.87 5.62
CA GLY A 128 -8.60 -16.17 7.03
C GLY A 128 -9.13 -15.10 7.99
N GLY A 129 -9.90 -14.12 7.52
CA GLY A 129 -10.64 -13.17 8.35
C GLY A 129 -9.83 -11.95 8.77
N LYS A 130 -10.17 -11.37 9.92
CA LYS A 130 -9.55 -10.14 10.42
C LYS A 130 -8.02 -10.28 10.57
N ASN A 131 -7.30 -9.34 9.99
CA ASN A 131 -5.83 -9.22 9.94
C ASN A 131 -5.06 -10.14 8.96
N ASN A 132 -5.77 -10.95 8.17
CA ASN A 132 -5.12 -11.91 7.26
C ASN A 132 -5.45 -11.69 5.78
N TYR A 133 -6.34 -10.75 5.45
CA TYR A 133 -6.67 -10.47 4.06
C TYR A 133 -5.59 -9.64 3.37
N VAL A 134 -5.30 -10.01 2.12
CA VAL A 134 -4.28 -9.36 1.26
C VAL A 134 -4.88 -8.17 0.49
N PHE A 135 -6.16 -8.29 0.12
CA PHE A 135 -6.88 -7.29 -0.65
C PHE A 135 -7.94 -6.62 0.20
N ASN A 136 -8.14 -5.31 0.01
CA ASN A 136 -9.27 -4.61 0.62
C ASN A 136 -10.59 -5.25 0.14
N PRO A 137 -11.41 -5.82 1.04
CA PRO A 137 -12.58 -6.61 0.67
C PRO A 137 -13.68 -5.79 -0.02
N ALA A 138 -13.88 -4.54 0.41
CA ALA A 138 -14.86 -3.64 -0.20
C ALA A 138 -14.45 -3.28 -1.64
N CYS A 139 -13.16 -3.00 -1.84
CA CYS A 139 -12.59 -2.69 -3.15
C CYS A 139 -12.72 -3.87 -4.11
N LEU A 140 -12.37 -5.09 -3.67
CA LEU A 140 -12.45 -6.28 -4.51
C LEU A 140 -13.89 -6.63 -4.87
N SER A 141 -14.83 -6.50 -3.92
CA SER A 141 -16.25 -6.70 -4.22
C SER A 141 -16.81 -5.65 -5.17
N TYR A 142 -16.44 -4.38 -5.02
CA TYR A 142 -16.89 -3.33 -5.92
C TYR A 142 -16.37 -3.58 -7.34
N ALA A 143 -15.10 -3.94 -7.50
CA ALA A 143 -14.52 -4.30 -8.80
C ALA A 143 -15.29 -5.45 -9.46
N PHE A 144 -15.64 -6.49 -8.69
CA PHE A 144 -16.45 -7.60 -9.21
C PHE A 144 -17.82 -7.13 -9.70
N LEU A 145 -18.52 -6.32 -8.89
CA LEU A 145 -19.84 -5.79 -9.27
C LEU A 145 -19.77 -4.88 -10.50
N ALA A 146 -18.75 -4.03 -10.60
CA ALA A 146 -18.53 -3.15 -11.74
C ALA A 146 -18.27 -3.94 -13.04
N ILE A 147 -17.61 -5.10 -12.95
CA ILE A 147 -17.36 -5.98 -14.10
C ILE A 147 -18.62 -6.77 -14.49
N CYS A 148 -19.34 -7.32 -13.52
CA CYS A 148 -20.51 -8.16 -13.78
C CYS A 148 -21.76 -7.36 -14.17
N TRP A 149 -21.95 -6.17 -13.59
CA TRP A 149 -23.11 -5.31 -13.82
C TRP A 149 -22.72 -3.84 -14.02
N PRO A 150 -21.96 -3.52 -15.08
CA PRO A 150 -21.46 -2.16 -15.32
C PRO A 150 -22.59 -1.14 -15.47
N SER A 151 -23.70 -1.51 -16.14
CA SER A 151 -24.84 -0.61 -16.36
C SER A 151 -25.50 -0.14 -15.08
N GLN A 152 -25.40 -0.90 -13.98
CA GLN A 152 -26.05 -0.57 -12.71
C GLN A 152 -25.12 0.07 -11.69
N VAL A 153 -23.82 -0.21 -11.79
CA VAL A 153 -22.81 0.27 -10.83
C VAL A 153 -22.11 1.53 -11.33
N LEU A 154 -22.00 1.72 -12.64
CA LEU A 154 -21.22 2.82 -13.24
C LEU A 154 -22.09 3.94 -13.82
N MET A 155 -23.43 3.81 -13.74
CA MET A 155 -24.38 4.81 -14.21
C MET A 155 -25.05 5.51 -13.04
N PHE A 156 -25.13 6.83 -13.11
CA PHE A 156 -25.60 7.71 -12.05
C PHE A 156 -26.83 8.51 -12.45
N PRO A 157 -27.76 8.76 -11.51
CA PRO A 157 -28.89 9.64 -11.73
C PRO A 157 -28.46 11.11 -11.83
N ALA A 158 -29.30 11.94 -12.45
CA ALA A 158 -29.05 13.37 -12.59
C ALA A 158 -29.00 14.06 -11.22
N VAL A 159 -28.20 15.12 -11.12
CA VAL A 159 -28.01 15.83 -9.86
C VAL A 159 -29.29 16.59 -9.49
N GLY A 160 -29.78 16.40 -8.26
CA GLY A 160 -30.94 17.11 -7.73
C GLY A 160 -32.27 16.36 -7.89
N GLU A 161 -32.29 15.22 -8.60
CA GLU A 161 -33.48 14.37 -8.67
C GLU A 161 -33.71 13.61 -7.36
N ARG A 162 -34.98 13.56 -6.91
CA ARG A 162 -35.37 12.75 -5.76
C ARG A 162 -35.60 11.32 -6.19
N ILE A 163 -34.79 10.41 -5.66
CA ILE A 163 -34.86 9.00 -6.02
C ILE A 163 -35.86 8.29 -5.10
N PRO A 164 -36.87 7.60 -5.64
CA PRO A 164 -37.83 6.86 -4.84
C PRO A 164 -37.14 5.70 -4.10
N VAL A 165 -37.55 5.49 -2.84
CA VAL A 165 -36.93 4.47 -1.99
C VAL A 165 -37.31 3.06 -2.44
N PHE A 166 -38.59 2.78 -2.65
CA PHE A 166 -39.05 1.41 -2.90
C PHE A 166 -39.29 1.08 -4.38
N GLU A 167 -39.34 2.11 -5.23
CA GLU A 167 -39.62 1.95 -6.66
C GLU A 167 -38.33 1.98 -7.49
N ALA A 168 -38.41 1.44 -8.71
CA ALA A 168 -37.35 1.55 -9.68
C ALA A 168 -37.21 3.02 -10.12
N TYR A 169 -35.98 3.50 -10.24
CA TYR A 169 -35.72 4.84 -10.76
C TYR A 169 -36.05 4.87 -12.26
N GLY A 170 -37.01 5.72 -12.64
CA GLY A 170 -37.46 5.90 -14.03
C GLY A 170 -36.78 7.06 -14.78
N GLY A 171 -35.86 7.78 -14.13
CA GLY A 171 -35.16 8.92 -14.74
C GLY A 171 -34.01 8.49 -15.65
N THR A 172 -33.40 9.47 -16.32
CA THR A 172 -32.23 9.20 -17.17
C THR A 172 -31.01 8.91 -16.31
N LEU A 173 -30.27 7.86 -16.70
CA LEU A 173 -29.00 7.50 -16.10
C LEU A 173 -27.86 7.91 -17.04
N SER A 174 -26.78 8.45 -16.48
CA SER A 174 -25.61 8.91 -17.23
C SER A 174 -24.32 8.46 -16.58
N SER A 175 -23.27 8.25 -17.37
CA SER A 175 -21.95 7.89 -16.84
C SER A 175 -21.36 9.01 -15.99
N GLY A 176 -20.49 8.65 -15.04
CA GLY A 176 -19.76 9.61 -14.22
C GLY A 176 -18.77 10.44 -15.04
N LEU A 177 -18.30 11.55 -14.46
CA LEU A 177 -17.32 12.44 -15.10
C LEU A 177 -15.88 11.93 -14.98
N GLU A 178 -15.65 10.64 -15.22
CA GLU A 178 -14.30 10.09 -15.32
C GLU A 178 -13.70 10.35 -16.72
N SER A 179 -12.38 10.21 -16.87
CA SER A 179 -11.56 10.77 -17.97
C SER A 179 -12.07 10.62 -19.40
N TYR A 180 -12.91 9.62 -19.70
CA TYR A 180 -13.50 9.47 -21.02
C TYR A 180 -14.44 10.63 -21.42
N LEU A 181 -15.31 11.11 -20.52
CA LEU A 181 -16.20 12.24 -20.82
C LEU A 181 -15.44 13.58 -20.86
N ILE A 182 -14.32 13.67 -20.14
CA ILE A 182 -13.40 14.81 -20.19
C ILE A 182 -12.75 14.89 -21.59
N GLN A 183 -12.27 13.75 -22.11
CA GLN A 183 -11.70 13.65 -23.46
C GLN A 183 -12.71 13.95 -24.58
N LEU A 184 -14.00 13.71 -24.35
CA LEU A 184 -15.09 14.02 -25.28
C LEU A 184 -15.55 15.49 -25.23
N GLY A 185 -14.94 16.34 -24.40
CA GLY A 185 -15.26 17.76 -24.31
C GLY A 185 -16.47 18.10 -23.42
N ALA A 186 -17.05 17.14 -22.70
CA ALA A 186 -18.15 17.39 -21.76
C ALA A 186 -17.72 18.19 -20.51
N ALA A 187 -16.41 18.22 -20.22
CA ALA A 187 -15.84 19.02 -19.13
C ALA A 187 -15.87 20.54 -19.39
N LYS A 188 -16.17 20.99 -20.63
CA LYS A 188 -16.14 22.40 -21.04
C LYS A 188 -17.13 23.31 -20.29
N GLN A 189 -18.07 22.74 -19.53
CA GLN A 189 -19.16 23.47 -18.89
C GLN A 189 -19.12 23.50 -17.35
N MET A 190 -18.13 22.87 -16.69
CA MET A 190 -18.11 22.81 -15.22
C MET A 190 -17.24 23.89 -14.57
N SER A 191 -17.86 24.69 -13.70
CA SER A 191 -17.15 25.64 -12.84
C SER A 191 -16.36 24.91 -11.76
N ALA A 192 -15.19 25.44 -11.38
CA ALA A 192 -14.42 24.90 -10.25
C ALA A 192 -15.21 24.89 -8.94
N SER A 193 -16.15 25.85 -8.79
CA SER A 193 -17.05 25.91 -7.63
C SER A 193 -18.04 24.75 -7.59
N ASP A 194 -18.58 24.35 -8.75
CA ASP A 194 -19.46 23.18 -8.86
C ASP A 194 -18.72 21.90 -8.50
N VAL A 195 -17.48 21.76 -8.98
CA VAL A 195 -16.63 20.61 -8.63
C VAL A 195 -16.35 20.56 -7.13
N LEU A 196 -16.01 21.70 -6.50
CA LEU A 196 -15.70 21.77 -5.08
C LEU A 196 -16.91 21.47 -4.17
N LEU A 197 -18.08 22.01 -4.52
CA LEU A 197 -19.35 21.73 -3.85
C LEU A 197 -19.85 20.32 -4.14
N GLY A 198 -19.31 19.70 -5.19
CA GLY A 198 -19.59 18.34 -5.58
C GLY A 198 -20.71 18.19 -6.58
N ASN A 199 -21.18 19.26 -7.23
CA ASN A 199 -22.33 19.32 -8.13
C ASN A 199 -22.09 18.61 -9.48
N PHE A 200 -21.59 17.37 -9.44
CA PHE A 200 -21.31 16.51 -10.57
C PHE A 200 -21.87 15.10 -10.33
N LEU A 201 -21.94 14.30 -11.40
CA LEU A 201 -22.45 12.93 -11.37
C LEU A 201 -21.40 11.97 -10.79
N GLY A 202 -21.79 11.22 -9.76
CA GLY A 202 -20.92 10.21 -9.17
C GLY A 202 -21.57 9.46 -8.00
N PRO A 203 -20.82 8.53 -7.39
CA PRO A 203 -21.27 7.77 -6.23
C PRO A 203 -21.66 8.63 -5.02
N ILE A 204 -22.48 8.03 -4.14
CA ILE A 204 -23.06 8.71 -2.97
C ILE A 204 -21.99 9.43 -2.13
N GLY A 205 -20.86 8.77 -1.84
CA GLY A 205 -19.84 9.28 -0.92
C GLY A 205 -18.65 10.00 -1.55
N THR A 206 -18.54 10.05 -2.88
CA THR A 206 -17.35 10.60 -3.55
C THR A 206 -17.55 12.01 -4.10
N THR A 207 -18.81 12.42 -4.27
CA THR A 207 -19.14 13.73 -4.85
C THR A 207 -18.74 14.92 -3.98
N HIS A 208 -18.79 14.80 -2.65
CA HIS A 208 -18.57 15.94 -1.73
C HIS A 208 -17.09 16.16 -1.39
N VAL A 209 -16.37 16.82 -2.30
CA VAL A 209 -14.92 17.04 -2.27
C VAL A 209 -14.45 17.80 -1.05
N LEU A 210 -15.14 18.89 -0.68
CA LEU A 210 -14.76 19.68 0.49
C LEU A 210 -14.82 18.86 1.78
N VAL A 211 -15.87 18.05 1.95
CA VAL A 211 -16.03 17.17 3.11
C VAL A 211 -14.99 16.07 3.11
N LEU A 212 -14.67 15.50 1.93
CA LEU A 212 -13.57 14.56 1.79
C LEU A 212 -12.23 15.18 2.17
N ALA A 213 -11.94 16.41 1.74
CA ALA A 213 -10.72 17.11 2.09
C ALA A 213 -10.59 17.34 3.60
N VAL A 214 -11.67 17.80 4.25
CA VAL A 214 -11.72 17.96 5.72
C VAL A 214 -11.52 16.61 6.42
N CYS A 215 -12.20 15.55 5.97
CA CYS A 215 -12.00 14.20 6.51
C CYS A 215 -10.56 13.73 6.34
N GLY A 216 -9.94 13.97 5.19
CA GLY A 216 -8.56 13.61 4.93
C GLY A 216 -7.59 14.30 5.88
N VAL A 217 -7.74 15.61 6.06
CA VAL A 217 -6.93 16.40 7.01
C VAL A 217 -7.13 15.90 8.44
N CYS A 218 -8.37 15.65 8.86
CA CYS A 218 -8.67 15.10 10.19
C CYS A 218 -8.03 13.71 10.42
N LEU A 219 -8.12 12.81 9.43
CA LEU A 219 -7.53 11.47 9.51
C LEU A 219 -6.00 11.51 9.53
N MET A 220 -5.38 12.47 8.82
CA MET A 220 -3.93 12.69 8.89
C MET A 220 -3.49 13.15 10.27
N PHE A 221 -4.17 14.14 10.87
CA PHE A 221 -3.86 14.60 12.22
C PHE A 221 -4.07 13.52 13.27
N ARG A 222 -5.11 12.68 13.12
CA ARG A 222 -5.37 11.54 14.00
C ARG A 222 -4.45 10.32 13.76
N ARG A 223 -3.54 10.39 12.77
CA ARG A 223 -2.65 9.28 12.36
C ARG A 223 -3.40 8.01 11.97
N ALA A 224 -4.64 8.15 11.51
CA ALA A 224 -5.44 7.06 10.93
C ALA A 224 -5.13 6.86 9.43
N LEU A 225 -4.57 7.89 8.79
CA LEU A 225 -4.12 7.91 7.41
C LEU A 225 -2.59 8.05 7.35
N SER A 226 -1.92 7.31 6.45
CA SER A 226 -0.49 7.47 6.21
C SER A 226 -0.24 8.66 5.27
N PRO A 227 0.31 9.80 5.75
CA PRO A 227 0.48 10.99 4.91
C PRO A 227 1.46 10.73 3.76
N THR A 228 2.47 9.88 3.98
CA THR A 228 3.48 9.55 2.97
C THR A 228 2.87 8.96 1.71
N ILE A 229 1.93 8.01 1.83
CA ILE A 229 1.34 7.37 0.65
C ILE A 229 0.48 8.38 -0.09
N THR A 230 -0.37 9.10 0.65
CA THR A 230 -1.31 10.10 0.10
C THR A 230 -0.61 11.20 -0.67
N PHE A 231 0.44 11.81 -0.09
CA PHE A 231 1.17 12.88 -0.76
C PHE A 231 2.01 12.37 -1.93
N VAL A 232 2.62 11.20 -1.81
CA VAL A 232 3.42 10.64 -2.92
C VAL A 232 2.51 10.24 -4.08
N SER A 233 1.36 9.59 -3.82
CA SER A 233 0.43 9.21 -4.89
C SER A 233 -0.15 10.43 -5.61
N PHE A 234 -0.58 11.46 -4.87
CA PHE A 234 -1.08 12.68 -5.48
C PHE A 234 0.02 13.48 -6.17
N GLY A 235 1.22 13.58 -5.59
CA GLY A 235 2.34 14.28 -6.19
C GLY A 235 2.77 13.66 -7.52
N VAL A 236 2.85 12.32 -7.58
CA VAL A 236 3.18 11.59 -8.81
C VAL A 236 2.06 11.72 -9.84
N PHE A 237 0.80 11.63 -9.42
CA PHE A 237 -0.35 11.82 -10.31
C PHE A 237 -0.33 13.21 -10.95
N VAL A 238 -0.21 14.27 -10.13
CA VAL A 238 -0.16 15.66 -10.60
C VAL A 238 1.04 15.89 -11.52
N ALA A 239 2.22 15.37 -11.18
CA ALA A 239 3.42 15.52 -12.00
C ALA A 239 3.25 14.85 -13.37
N LEU A 240 2.69 13.64 -13.43
CA LEU A 240 2.48 12.92 -14.69
C LEU A 240 1.33 13.50 -15.51
N SER A 241 0.21 13.89 -14.89
CA SER A 241 -0.89 14.57 -15.58
C SER A 241 -0.47 15.94 -16.11
N ALA A 242 0.46 16.64 -15.44
CA ALA A 242 1.03 17.90 -15.96
C ALA A 242 1.96 17.68 -17.17
N LEU A 243 2.66 16.55 -17.24
CA LEU A 243 3.50 16.20 -18.38
C LEU A 243 2.67 15.73 -19.59
N PHE A 244 1.50 15.13 -19.35
CA PHE A 244 0.62 14.60 -20.38
C PHE A 244 -0.81 15.11 -20.19
N PRO A 245 -1.10 16.41 -20.38
CA PRO A 245 -2.41 16.96 -20.09
C PRO A 245 -3.48 16.40 -21.04
N SER A 246 -4.62 15.96 -20.50
CA SER A 246 -5.78 15.50 -21.28
C SER A 246 -6.57 16.63 -21.93
N TYR A 247 -6.29 17.90 -21.59
CA TYR A 247 -7.07 19.08 -21.98
C TYR A 247 -6.17 20.32 -22.11
N GLU A 248 -6.58 21.31 -22.91
CA GLU A 248 -5.78 22.51 -23.23
C GLU A 248 -5.35 23.29 -21.97
N ASN A 249 -6.27 23.46 -21.02
CA ASN A 249 -5.97 24.07 -19.72
C ASN A 249 -5.51 23.01 -18.72
N PHE A 250 -4.20 22.89 -18.52
CA PHE A 250 -3.62 21.86 -17.64
C PHE A 250 -4.15 21.94 -16.20
N GLN A 251 -4.40 23.15 -15.67
CA GLN A 251 -4.84 23.34 -14.28
C GLN A 251 -6.24 22.77 -14.04
N SER A 252 -7.19 23.11 -14.92
CA SER A 252 -8.56 22.57 -14.83
C SER A 252 -8.57 21.07 -15.10
N ALA A 253 -7.72 20.58 -16.01
CA ALA A 253 -7.58 19.15 -16.27
C ALA A 253 -7.21 18.40 -14.99
N ILE A 254 -6.13 18.83 -14.30
CA ILE A 254 -5.64 18.17 -13.09
C ILE A 254 -6.69 18.22 -11.97
N ILE A 255 -7.35 19.37 -11.77
CA ILE A 255 -8.36 19.51 -10.72
C ILE A 255 -9.53 18.56 -10.98
N ILE A 256 -10.05 18.52 -12.20
CA ILE A 256 -11.19 17.67 -12.55
C ILE A 256 -10.78 16.20 -12.50
N GLU A 257 -9.63 15.82 -13.05
CA GLU A 257 -9.14 14.45 -13.05
C GLU A 257 -8.93 13.90 -11.63
N LEU A 258 -8.33 14.70 -10.74
CA LEU A 258 -8.08 14.29 -9.37
C LEU A 258 -9.37 14.18 -8.54
N THR A 259 -10.32 15.08 -8.81
CA THR A 259 -11.51 15.27 -7.99
C THR A 259 -12.68 14.38 -8.42
N CYS A 260 -12.80 14.10 -9.71
CA CYS A 260 -13.86 13.27 -10.24
C CYS A 260 -13.57 11.77 -10.06
N GLY A 261 -14.64 11.01 -9.82
CA GLY A 261 -14.59 9.56 -9.61
C GLY A 261 -14.22 9.17 -8.19
N ASN A 262 -13.48 8.08 -8.04
CA ASN A 262 -13.23 7.44 -6.73
C ASN A 262 -11.81 7.68 -6.17
N ILE A 263 -11.03 8.59 -6.74
CA ILE A 263 -9.61 8.77 -6.38
C ILE A 263 -9.46 9.30 -4.95
N ILE A 264 -10.06 10.44 -4.61
CA ILE A 264 -9.92 11.04 -3.28
C ILE A 264 -10.51 10.10 -2.22
N PHE A 265 -11.76 9.65 -2.41
CA PHE A 265 -12.40 8.72 -1.50
C PHE A 265 -11.58 7.44 -1.29
N GLY A 266 -11.13 6.84 -2.39
CA GLY A 266 -10.36 5.62 -2.35
C GLY A 266 -9.00 5.80 -1.67
N MET A 267 -8.33 6.94 -1.89
CA MET A 267 -7.05 7.23 -1.23
C MET A 267 -7.22 7.38 0.28
N LEU A 268 -8.26 8.07 0.72
CA LEU A 268 -8.53 8.33 2.13
C LEU A 268 -8.99 7.10 2.91
N PHE A 269 -9.87 6.27 2.33
CA PHE A 269 -10.52 5.17 3.05
C PHE A 269 -10.08 3.77 2.61
N LEU A 270 -9.77 3.56 1.32
CA LEU A 270 -9.45 2.22 0.81
C LEU A 270 -7.95 1.92 0.82
N ALA A 271 -7.12 2.84 0.32
CA ALA A 271 -5.65 2.71 0.31
C ALA A 271 -5.02 2.88 1.70
N SER A 272 -5.83 3.28 2.67
CA SER A 272 -5.42 3.58 4.04
C SER A 272 -5.80 2.49 5.03
N ASP A 273 -6.15 1.31 4.52
CA ASP A 273 -6.47 0.13 5.32
C ASP A 273 -5.21 -0.49 5.93
N PRO A 274 -5.00 -0.39 7.27
CA PRO A 274 -3.76 -0.79 7.94
C PRO A 274 -3.26 -2.23 7.69
N GLN A 275 -4.09 -3.11 7.13
CA GLN A 275 -3.72 -4.50 6.80
C GLN A 275 -3.02 -4.65 5.45
N THR A 276 -3.38 -3.83 4.46
CA THR A 276 -2.86 -3.95 3.09
C THR A 276 -1.67 -3.02 2.83
N LEU A 277 -1.39 -2.08 3.75
CA LEU A 277 -0.28 -1.15 3.59
C LEU A 277 1.09 -1.79 3.84
N PRO A 278 2.12 -1.36 3.10
CA PRO A 278 3.50 -1.66 3.44
C PRO A 278 3.88 -1.06 4.81
N LYS A 279 4.70 -1.80 5.56
CA LYS A 279 5.15 -1.43 6.91
C LYS A 279 6.35 -0.50 6.86
N THR A 280 7.22 -0.64 5.87
CA THR A 280 8.46 0.14 5.79
C THR A 280 8.22 1.55 5.25
N PHE A 281 9.00 2.54 5.71
CA PHE A 281 8.88 3.91 5.22
C PHE A 281 9.19 4.02 3.72
N LEU A 282 10.26 3.37 3.25
CA LEU A 282 10.59 3.32 1.82
C LEU A 282 9.51 2.56 1.02
N GLY A 283 8.96 1.47 1.57
CA GLY A 283 7.86 0.73 0.94
C GLY A 283 6.62 1.59 0.74
N LYS A 284 6.28 2.47 1.69
CA LYS A 284 5.19 3.45 1.55
C LYS A 284 5.42 4.44 0.42
N ILE A 285 6.66 4.88 0.20
CA ILE A 285 7.00 5.76 -0.93
C ILE A 285 6.80 5.01 -2.25
N TYR A 286 7.40 3.82 -2.40
CA TYR A 286 7.25 3.01 -3.61
C TYR A 286 5.78 2.67 -3.91
N TYR A 287 5.01 2.32 -2.89
CA TYR A 287 3.59 2.02 -3.01
C TYR A 287 2.78 3.24 -3.47
N GLY A 288 3.04 4.42 -2.89
CA GLY A 288 2.43 5.69 -3.36
C GLY A 288 2.80 6.01 -4.81
N MET A 289 4.06 5.80 -5.22
CA MET A 289 4.49 6.02 -6.61
C MET A 289 3.79 5.09 -7.58
N ILE A 290 3.65 3.80 -7.23
CA ILE A 290 2.94 2.81 -8.06
C ILE A 290 1.47 3.21 -8.22
N ILE A 291 0.78 3.60 -7.14
CA ILE A 291 -0.61 4.07 -7.23
C ILE A 291 -0.70 5.30 -8.14
N GLY A 292 0.16 6.31 -7.96
CA GLY A 292 0.13 7.53 -8.77
C GLY A 292 0.37 7.27 -10.27
N ILE A 293 1.37 6.44 -10.61
CA ILE A 293 1.69 6.07 -12.00
C ILE A 293 0.51 5.30 -12.63
N LEU A 294 0.02 4.27 -11.93
CA LEU A 294 -1.07 3.44 -12.45
C LEU A 294 -2.37 4.25 -12.59
N LEU A 295 -2.64 5.21 -11.71
CA LEU A 295 -3.81 6.08 -11.85
C LEU A 295 -3.79 6.87 -13.15
N VAL A 296 -2.66 7.48 -13.51
CA VAL A 296 -2.55 8.22 -14.78
C VAL A 296 -2.69 7.29 -15.98
N ILE A 297 -2.07 6.11 -15.94
CA ILE A 297 -2.20 5.10 -17.01
C ILE A 297 -3.66 4.71 -17.21
N PHE A 298 -4.37 4.37 -16.12
CA PHE A 298 -5.78 4.00 -16.20
C PHE A 298 -6.63 5.16 -16.70
N ARG A 299 -6.34 6.39 -16.25
CA ARG A 299 -7.09 7.58 -16.65
C ARG A 299 -6.94 7.94 -18.13
N HIS A 300 -5.74 7.83 -18.69
CA HIS A 300 -5.53 8.22 -20.08
C HIS A 300 -5.81 7.09 -21.07
N MET A 301 -5.49 5.84 -20.70
CA MET A 301 -5.54 4.71 -21.63
C MET A 301 -6.79 3.85 -21.48
N THR A 302 -7.47 3.88 -20.33
CA THR A 302 -8.57 2.96 -20.04
C THR A 302 -9.91 3.69 -20.06
N LYS A 303 -10.87 3.14 -20.79
CA LYS A 303 -12.25 3.67 -20.90
C LYS A 303 -13.15 3.13 -19.78
N THR A 304 -12.62 3.02 -18.56
CA THR A 304 -13.35 2.43 -17.42
C THR A 304 -13.60 3.47 -16.34
N GLU A 305 -14.84 3.53 -15.88
CA GLU A 305 -15.21 4.19 -14.64
C GLU A 305 -14.62 3.44 -13.43
N SER A 306 -14.38 4.16 -12.33
CA SER A 306 -13.77 3.73 -11.08
C SER A 306 -12.34 3.20 -11.17
N SER A 307 -11.48 3.89 -11.93
CA SER A 307 -10.07 3.48 -12.18
C SER A 307 -9.28 3.19 -10.90
N PHE A 308 -9.52 3.98 -9.85
CA PHE A 308 -8.82 3.84 -8.57
C PHE A 308 -8.96 2.45 -7.94
N VAL A 309 -10.12 1.82 -8.07
CA VAL A 309 -10.40 0.52 -7.45
C VAL A 309 -9.47 -0.56 -8.03
N TYR A 310 -9.36 -0.61 -9.36
CA TYR A 310 -8.48 -1.55 -10.04
C TYR A 310 -7.01 -1.29 -9.73
N VAL A 311 -6.60 -0.02 -9.73
CA VAL A 311 -5.23 0.38 -9.37
C VAL A 311 -4.88 -0.06 -7.95
N LEU A 312 -5.78 0.15 -6.99
CA LEU A 312 -5.55 -0.24 -5.61
C LEU A 312 -5.42 -1.76 -5.45
N LEU A 313 -6.21 -2.55 -6.17
CA LEU A 313 -6.11 -4.01 -6.14
C LEU A 313 -4.74 -4.50 -6.65
N ILE A 314 -4.26 -3.91 -7.75
CA ILE A 314 -2.92 -4.17 -8.29
C ILE A 314 -1.85 -3.78 -7.25
N ALA A 315 -1.97 -2.58 -6.66
CA ALA A 315 -1.02 -2.13 -5.64
C ALA A 315 -1.00 -3.04 -4.41
N ASN A 316 -2.18 -3.50 -3.94
CA ASN A 316 -2.29 -4.44 -2.83
C ASN A 316 -1.63 -5.79 -3.13
N ALA A 317 -1.73 -6.31 -4.36
CA ALA A 317 -1.07 -7.55 -4.76
C ALA A 317 0.46 -7.48 -4.63
N VAL A 318 1.04 -6.32 -4.96
CA VAL A 318 2.50 -6.12 -4.99
C VAL A 318 3.03 -5.55 -3.67
N SER A 319 2.16 -5.14 -2.74
CA SER A 319 2.50 -4.54 -1.43
C SER A 319 3.59 -5.30 -0.66
N LEU A 320 3.49 -6.63 -0.58
CA LEU A 320 4.47 -7.49 0.10
C LEU A 320 5.84 -7.46 -0.58
N HIS A 321 5.86 -7.52 -1.91
CA HIS A 321 7.09 -7.48 -2.70
C HIS A 321 7.77 -6.11 -2.59
N ILE A 322 6.98 -5.03 -2.52
CA ILE A 322 7.49 -3.67 -2.30
C ILE A 322 8.19 -3.55 -0.94
N ASP A 323 7.63 -4.14 0.11
CA ASP A 323 8.26 -4.12 1.44
C ASP A 323 9.59 -4.89 1.45
N LEU A 324 9.65 -6.08 0.83
CA LEU A 324 10.90 -6.84 0.69
C LEU A 324 11.96 -6.08 -0.11
N PHE A 325 11.55 -5.45 -1.21
CA PHE A 325 12.43 -4.62 -2.03
C PHE A 325 12.94 -3.42 -1.24
N ALA A 326 12.07 -2.74 -0.50
CA ALA A 326 12.41 -1.59 0.33
C ALA A 326 13.42 -1.93 1.44
N GLU A 327 13.31 -3.11 2.06
CA GLU A 327 14.29 -3.58 3.05
C GLU A 327 15.67 -3.83 2.44
N ASN A 328 15.72 -4.43 1.24
CA ASN A 328 16.97 -4.67 0.53
C ASN A 328 17.62 -3.34 0.11
N THR A 329 16.85 -2.39 -0.40
CA THR A 329 17.33 -1.05 -0.75
C THR A 329 17.88 -0.33 0.48
N LYS A 330 17.20 -0.43 1.63
CA LYS A 330 17.69 0.16 2.90
C LYS A 330 19.03 -0.43 3.33
N LYS A 331 19.22 -1.76 3.19
CA LYS A 331 20.50 -2.42 3.48
C LYS A 331 21.60 -1.95 2.52
N GLY A 332 21.27 -1.83 1.22
CA GLY A 332 22.18 -1.31 0.20
C GLY A 332 22.62 0.13 0.46
N ILE A 333 21.69 1.03 0.77
CA ILE A 333 22.01 2.43 1.11
C ILE A 333 22.90 2.52 2.35
N LYS A 334 22.66 1.71 3.38
CA LYS A 334 23.52 1.67 4.58
C LYS A 334 24.92 1.15 4.26
N ALA A 335 25.03 0.11 3.43
CA ALA A 335 26.32 -0.42 3.00
C ALA A 335 27.10 0.63 2.19
N LEU A 336 26.43 1.32 1.26
CA LEU A 336 27.01 2.39 0.47
C LEU A 336 27.47 3.57 1.34
N ALA A 337 26.64 4.01 2.29
CA ALA A 337 27.01 5.08 3.22
C ALA A 337 28.21 4.69 4.10
N LYS A 338 28.28 3.43 4.55
CA LYS A 338 29.43 2.92 5.31
C LYS A 338 30.69 2.87 4.45
N TRP A 339 30.56 2.41 3.20
CA TRP A 339 31.66 2.40 2.24
C TRP A 339 32.15 3.82 1.96
N LEU A 340 31.26 4.77 1.64
CA LEU A 340 31.59 6.17 1.41
C LEU A 340 32.33 6.81 2.58
N LYS A 341 31.86 6.58 3.82
CA LYS A 341 32.50 7.12 5.03
C LYS A 341 33.91 6.53 5.25
N ASN A 342 34.08 5.24 4.98
CA ASN A 342 35.38 4.59 5.10
C ASN A 342 36.34 5.07 4.01
N THR A 343 35.85 5.22 2.79
CA THR A 343 36.63 5.70 1.64
C THR A 343 37.02 7.16 1.83
N SER A 344 36.10 8.05 2.24
CA SER A 344 36.41 9.46 2.50
C SER A 344 37.43 9.61 3.63
N GLY A 345 37.30 8.82 4.70
CA GLY A 345 38.27 8.79 5.79
C GLY A 345 39.65 8.28 5.35
N SER A 346 39.70 7.32 4.41
CA SER A 346 40.95 6.86 3.80
C SER A 346 41.59 7.95 2.94
N PHE A 347 40.80 8.63 2.11
CA PHE A 347 41.29 9.76 1.30
C PHE A 347 41.79 10.92 2.16
N GLU A 348 41.11 11.24 3.27
CA GLU A 348 41.58 12.27 4.20
C GLU A 348 42.88 11.89 4.90
N ARG A 349 43.09 10.61 5.25
CA ARG A 349 44.36 10.14 5.80
C ARG A 349 45.49 10.26 4.79
N VAL A 350 45.29 9.74 3.58
CA VAL A 350 46.28 9.83 2.49
C VAL A 350 46.60 11.30 2.16
N ARG A 351 45.60 12.18 2.17
CA ARG A 351 45.80 13.63 1.98
C ARG A 351 46.62 14.26 3.10
N LYS A 352 46.37 13.89 4.37
CA LYS A 352 47.11 14.41 5.52
C LYS A 352 48.54 13.88 5.57
N GLU A 353 48.76 12.60 5.26
CA GLU A 353 50.09 11.99 5.12
C GLU A 353 50.86 12.69 4.00
N ALA A 354 50.26 12.89 2.82
CA ALA A 354 50.87 13.63 1.72
C ALA A 354 51.13 15.13 2.02
N GLN A 355 50.43 15.72 3.00
CA GLN A 355 50.68 17.08 3.47
C GLN A 355 51.75 17.13 4.57
N GLN A 356 51.91 16.07 5.36
CA GLN A 356 52.92 15.95 6.42
C GLN A 356 54.29 15.53 5.87
N ASP A 357 54.34 14.69 4.84
CA ASP A 357 55.57 14.27 4.15
C ASP A 357 56.14 15.34 3.19
N LYS A 358 55.76 16.61 3.34
CA LYS A 358 56.42 17.71 2.63
C LYS A 358 57.75 18.04 3.33
N PRO A 359 58.93 17.70 2.77
CA PRO A 359 60.17 18.32 3.21
C PRO A 359 60.09 19.83 2.98
N SER A 360 60.59 20.59 3.95
CA SER A 360 60.67 22.05 3.95
C SER A 360 61.09 22.60 2.58
N GLY A 361 60.11 23.14 1.84
CA GLY A 361 60.30 23.89 0.60
C GLY A 361 60.13 23.09 -0.69
N LYS A 362 58.89 22.94 -1.17
CA LYS A 362 58.51 23.09 -2.59
C LYS A 362 56.99 23.09 -2.81
N SER A 363 56.60 23.78 -3.89
CA SER A 363 55.34 24.47 -4.16
C SER A 363 54.19 23.60 -4.71
N SER A 364 53.00 24.24 -4.71
CA SER A 364 51.66 23.90 -5.23
C SER A 364 51.51 22.80 -6.29
N LEU A 365 50.41 22.04 -6.17
CA LEU A 365 49.92 20.98 -7.08
C LEU A 365 49.53 21.53 -8.48
N GLY A 366 50.50 21.97 -9.26
CA GLY A 366 50.31 22.43 -10.64
C GLY A 366 50.78 21.46 -11.72
N ASP A 367 51.81 20.66 -11.45
CA ASP A 367 52.47 19.90 -12.51
C ASP A 367 52.21 18.39 -12.38
N THR A 368 51.65 17.82 -13.44
CA THR A 368 51.59 16.38 -13.70
C THR A 368 53.00 15.78 -13.62
N GLN A 369 53.39 15.31 -12.44
CA GLN A 369 54.51 14.39 -12.32
C GLN A 369 54.08 13.06 -12.93
N GLU A 370 54.63 12.75 -14.11
CA GLU A 370 54.61 11.38 -14.63
C GLU A 370 55.13 10.45 -13.53
N ILE A 371 54.29 9.51 -13.14
CA ILE A 371 54.67 8.46 -12.19
C ILE A 371 55.62 7.53 -12.95
N ILE A 372 56.93 7.83 -12.89
CA ILE A 372 57.97 6.90 -13.33
C ILE A 372 58.00 5.78 -12.30
N LEU A 373 57.29 4.70 -12.59
CA LEU A 373 57.36 3.47 -11.81
C LEU A 373 58.80 2.95 -11.89
N PRO A 374 59.50 2.67 -10.77
CA PRO A 374 60.78 2.01 -10.83
C PRO A 374 60.60 0.64 -11.51
N PRO A 375 61.55 0.18 -12.34
CA PRO A 375 61.43 -1.10 -13.02
C PRO A 375 61.28 -2.20 -11.98
N VAL A 376 60.10 -2.83 -11.96
CA VAL A 376 59.83 -3.98 -11.09
C VAL A 376 60.68 -5.13 -11.62
N ASN A 377 61.77 -5.44 -10.92
CA ASN A 377 62.59 -6.59 -11.24
C ASN A 377 61.80 -7.87 -10.89
N TYR A 378 61.09 -8.42 -11.87
CA TYR A 378 60.47 -9.73 -11.77
C TYR A 378 61.56 -10.80 -11.79
N ASN A 379 62.23 -10.99 -10.67
CA ASN A 379 63.00 -12.22 -10.46
C ASN A 379 62.00 -13.35 -10.16
N MET A 380 61.34 -13.85 -11.20
CA MET A 380 60.52 -15.06 -11.07
C MET A 380 61.46 -16.21 -10.69
N PRO A 381 61.23 -16.90 -9.56
CA PRO A 381 61.98 -18.11 -9.27
C PRO A 381 61.74 -19.12 -10.39
N ALA A 382 62.77 -19.90 -10.73
CA ALA A 382 62.70 -20.89 -11.79
C ALA A 382 61.46 -21.79 -11.62
N VAL A 383 60.63 -21.83 -12.65
CA VAL A 383 59.41 -22.65 -12.67
C VAL A 383 59.85 -24.12 -12.69
N ASP A 384 59.81 -24.79 -11.54
CA ASP A 384 60.00 -26.24 -11.47
C ASP A 384 58.80 -26.89 -12.17
N ASN A 385 59.00 -27.47 -13.35
CA ASN A 385 57.96 -28.07 -14.22
C ASN A 385 57.31 -29.34 -13.62
N LYS A 386 57.34 -29.51 -12.30
CA LYS A 386 56.64 -30.59 -11.61
C LYS A 386 55.15 -30.28 -11.54
N ILE A 387 54.38 -30.98 -12.37
CA ILE A 387 52.92 -31.00 -12.32
C ILE A 387 52.50 -31.68 -11.01
N ILE A 388 52.27 -30.90 -9.96
CA ILE A 388 51.62 -31.40 -8.74
C ILE A 388 50.14 -31.52 -9.05
N LYS A 389 49.66 -32.75 -9.30
CA LYS A 389 48.22 -33.02 -9.37
C LYS A 389 47.61 -32.71 -8.00
N ALA A 390 47.02 -31.53 -7.85
CA ALA A 390 46.28 -31.16 -6.66
C ALA A 390 45.01 -32.04 -6.57
N ALA A 391 45.10 -33.14 -5.83
CA ALA A 391 43.94 -33.98 -5.53
C ALA A 391 42.93 -33.17 -4.70
N LYS A 392 41.83 -32.73 -5.32
CA LYS A 392 40.67 -32.19 -4.59
C LYS A 392 40.11 -33.29 -3.69
N LYS A 393 40.37 -33.20 -2.38
CA LYS A 393 39.70 -34.07 -1.41
C LYS A 393 38.18 -33.82 -1.47
N PRO A 394 37.34 -34.86 -1.58
CA PRO A 394 35.89 -34.68 -1.59
C PRO A 394 35.42 -34.08 -0.26
N PRO A 395 34.36 -33.24 -0.27
CA PRO A 395 33.83 -32.65 0.95
C PRO A 395 33.32 -33.75 1.90
N LYS A 396 33.68 -33.67 3.19
CA LYS A 396 33.11 -34.56 4.21
C LYS A 396 31.64 -34.21 4.42
N ILE A 397 30.76 -35.10 3.95
CA ILE A 397 29.32 -35.04 4.16
C ILE A 397 29.02 -35.66 5.53
N VAL A 398 28.25 -34.95 6.37
CA VAL A 398 27.78 -35.46 7.67
C VAL A 398 26.26 -35.42 7.64
N ARG A 399 25.60 -36.42 8.24
CA ARG A 399 24.13 -36.41 8.35
C ARG A 399 23.72 -35.35 9.38
N GLY A 400 22.86 -34.42 8.94
CA GLY A 400 22.22 -33.43 9.83
C GLY A 400 21.18 -34.09 10.74
N LYS A 401 20.60 -33.32 11.66
CA LYS A 401 19.59 -33.80 12.62
C LYS A 401 18.35 -34.43 11.95
N ASP A 402 18.08 -34.06 10.70
CA ASP A 402 16.92 -34.55 9.94
C ASP A 402 17.28 -35.71 8.98
N ASN A 403 18.40 -36.40 9.23
CA ASN A 403 18.96 -37.47 8.37
C ASN A 403 19.32 -37.07 6.92
N LEU A 404 19.21 -35.78 6.57
CA LEU A 404 19.65 -35.24 5.28
C LEU A 404 21.18 -35.04 5.24
N PRO A 405 21.85 -35.33 4.11
CA PRO A 405 23.29 -35.13 3.97
C PRO A 405 23.64 -33.64 3.90
N VAL A 406 24.39 -33.12 4.88
CA VAL A 406 24.82 -31.71 4.94
C VAL A 406 26.34 -31.63 4.83
N ARG A 407 26.83 -30.66 4.04
CA ARG A 407 28.26 -30.39 3.87
C ARG A 407 28.83 -29.79 5.16
N LYS A 408 29.85 -30.43 5.76
CA LYS A 408 30.47 -29.92 7.00
C LYS A 408 31.27 -28.65 6.68
N GLU A 409 30.77 -27.48 7.04
CA GLU A 409 31.55 -26.24 6.97
C GLU A 409 32.71 -26.30 7.98
N LYS A 410 33.91 -25.92 7.51
CA LYS A 410 35.05 -25.72 8.40
C LYS A 410 34.74 -24.52 9.28
N ARG A 411 34.54 -24.73 10.58
CA ARG A 411 34.56 -23.64 11.57
C ARG A 411 35.88 -22.88 11.39
N LYS A 412 35.78 -21.58 11.13
CA LYS A 412 36.90 -20.65 11.25
C LYS A 412 37.21 -20.41 12.72
#